data_AF-A0A7S0IPM4-F1
#
_entry.id   AF-A0A7S0IPM4-F1
#
_cell.length_a   1.000
_cell.length_b   1.000
_cell.length_c   1.000
_cell.angle_alpha   90.00
_cell.angle_beta   90.00
_cell.angle_gamma   90.00
#
_symmetry.space_group_name_H-M   'P 1'
#
loop_
_entity.id
_entity.type
_entity.pdbx_description
1 polymer ?
#
loop_
_entity_poly.entity_id
_entity_poly.type
_entity_poly.pdbx_seq_one_letter_code
_entity_poly.pdbx_strand_id
1 'polypeptide(L)'
;AMYADMLSAISASPKLVVAMLDAGPPTERDALAEALLHAINSRGTLMHTLNELIVAEVRSVGANANPNPNLLFRSNSAVTKLLEVMCRLCSGNFRQATLRPCVSVVYEARGAHEVDPARS
;
A
#
# COMPACT_ATOMS: atom_id res chain seq x y z
N ALA A 1 22.95 10.68 -15.90
CA ALA A 1 23.25 11.68 -14.86
C ALA A 1 21.95 12.21 -14.22
N MET A 2 21.13 12.98 -14.94
CA MET A 2 19.95 13.66 -14.37
C MET A 2 18.93 12.78 -13.62
N TYR A 3 18.54 11.62 -14.15
CA TYR A 3 17.60 10.72 -13.46
C TYR A 3 18.19 10.02 -12.23
N ALA A 4 19.50 9.81 -12.20
CA ALA A 4 20.18 9.17 -11.07
C ALA A 4 20.20 10.09 -9.84
N ASP A 5 20.38 11.40 -10.07
CA ASP A 5 20.37 12.42 -9.02
C ASP A 5 18.95 12.60 -8.45
N MET A 6 17.94 12.62 -9.33
CA MET A 6 16.53 12.65 -8.93
C MET A 6 16.15 11.41 -8.10
N LEU A 7 16.54 10.21 -8.56
CA LEU A 7 16.32 8.97 -7.80
C LEU A 7 17.06 8.96 -6.47
N SER A 8 18.25 9.57 -6.40
CA SER A 8 18.99 9.74 -5.15
C SER A 8 18.24 10.64 -4.18
N ALA A 9 17.71 11.78 -4.66
CA ALA A 9 16.95 12.72 -3.84
C ALA A 9 15.65 12.10 -3.29
N ILE A 10 14.92 11.35 -4.12
CA ILE A 10 13.69 10.65 -3.72
C ILE A 10 14.00 9.58 -2.67
N SER A 11 15.07 8.80 -2.88
CA SER A 11 15.44 7.72 -1.95
C SER A 11 16.04 8.24 -0.65
N ALA A 12 16.57 9.47 -0.64
CA ALA A 12 17.17 10.11 0.53
C ALA A 12 16.12 10.70 1.50
N SER A 13 14.86 10.87 1.09
CA SER A 13 13.84 11.48 1.93
C SER A 13 12.49 10.77 1.80
N PRO A 14 12.07 9.95 2.78
CA PRO A 14 10.76 9.29 2.77
C PRO A 14 9.60 10.29 2.70
N LYS A 15 9.74 11.46 3.32
CA LYS A 15 8.72 12.52 3.28
C LYS A 15 8.42 12.98 1.85
N LEU A 16 9.43 12.96 0.98
CA LEU A 16 9.29 13.36 -0.41
C LEU A 16 8.48 12.32 -1.21
N VAL A 17 8.60 11.04 -0.86
CA VAL A 17 7.78 9.95 -1.42
C VAL A 17 6.29 10.18 -1.14
N VAL A 18 5.96 10.53 0.11
CA VAL A 18 4.58 10.87 0.52
C VAL A 18 4.09 12.12 -0.20
N ALA A 19 4.89 13.19 -0.22
CA ALA A 19 4.53 14.44 -0.89
C ALA A 19 4.25 14.25 -2.39
N MET A 20 5.04 13.42 -3.08
CA MET A 20 4.82 13.10 -4.50
C MET A 20 3.51 12.35 -4.71
N LEU A 21 3.18 11.40 -3.83
CA LEU A 21 1.93 10.65 -3.90
C LEU A 21 0.70 11.51 -3.61
N ASP A 22 0.80 12.41 -2.63
CA ASP A 22 -0.29 13.32 -2.27
C ASP A 22 -0.53 14.36 -3.38
N ALA A 23 0.54 14.86 -4.01
CA ALA A 23 0.47 15.80 -5.13
C ALA A 23 -0.06 15.17 -6.43
N GLY A 24 0.07 13.85 -6.59
CA GLY A 24 -0.41 13.13 -7.77
C GLY A 24 -1.94 13.03 -7.84
N PRO A 25 -2.52 13.02 -9.06
CA PRO A 25 -3.95 12.84 -9.24
C PRO A 25 -4.38 11.46 -8.70
N PRO A 26 -5.56 11.33 -8.06
CA PRO A 26 -5.99 10.08 -7.41
C PRO A 26 -5.97 8.86 -8.33
N THR A 27 -6.22 9.05 -9.63
CA THR A 27 -6.22 8.01 -10.66
C THR A 27 -4.85 7.41 -10.94
N GLU A 28 -3.77 8.16 -10.68
CA GLU A 28 -2.39 7.74 -11.00
C GLU A 28 -1.60 7.33 -9.75
N ARG A 29 -2.16 7.51 -8.55
CA ARG A 29 -1.47 7.23 -7.27
C ARG A 29 -0.99 5.78 -7.16
N ASP A 30 -1.77 4.82 -7.68
CA ASP A 30 -1.39 3.41 -7.68
C ASP A 30 -0.13 3.17 -8.54
N ALA A 31 -0.10 3.69 -9.76
CA ALA A 31 1.04 3.56 -10.67
C ALA A 31 2.27 4.32 -10.16
N LEU A 32 2.06 5.51 -9.58
CA LEU A 32 3.14 6.30 -8.99
C LEU A 32 3.74 5.60 -7.76
N ALA A 33 2.91 5.02 -6.89
CA ALA A 33 3.37 4.26 -5.73
C ALA A 33 4.19 3.03 -6.17
N GLU A 34 3.75 2.32 -7.20
CA GLU A 34 4.50 1.19 -7.77
C GLU A 34 5.87 1.63 -8.30
N ALA A 35 5.91 2.69 -9.11
CA ALA A 35 7.16 3.23 -9.64
C ALA A 35 8.12 3.69 -8.53
N LEU A 36 7.62 4.37 -7.50
CA LEU A 36 8.41 4.82 -6.35
C LEU A 36 8.95 3.63 -5.54
N LEU A 37 8.15 2.59 -5.30
CA LEU A 37 8.59 1.40 -4.59
C LEU A 37 9.69 0.67 -5.37
N HIS A 38 9.55 0.52 -6.69
CA HIS A 38 10.61 -0.06 -7.53
C HIS A 38 11.89 0.78 -7.51
N ALA A 39 11.77 2.11 -7.61
CA ALA A 39 12.89 3.03 -7.55
C ALA A 39 13.67 2.90 -6.23
N ILE A 40 12.97 2.92 -5.09
CA ILE A 40 13.57 2.80 -3.76
C ILE A 40 14.15 1.40 -3.55
N ASN A 41 13.47 0.35 -4.03
CA ASN A 41 13.96 -1.02 -3.95
C ASN A 41 15.26 -1.22 -4.73
N SER A 42 15.40 -0.59 -5.90
CA SER A 42 16.62 -0.66 -6.71
C SER A 42 17.87 -0.11 -5.98
N ARG A 43 17.66 0.70 -4.94
CA ARG A 43 18.71 1.25 -4.07
C ARG A 43 18.93 0.44 -2.80
N GLY A 44 18.13 -0.59 -2.53
CA GLY A 44 18.22 -1.42 -1.33
C GLY A 44 17.72 -0.76 -0.04
N THR A 45 17.08 0.42 -0.11
CA THR A 45 16.62 1.18 1.07
C THR A 45 15.14 0.98 1.40
N LEU A 46 14.42 0.18 0.61
CA LEU A 46 12.97 0.03 0.68
C LEU A 46 12.43 -0.21 2.09
N MET A 47 12.96 -1.23 2.78
CA MET A 47 12.48 -1.59 4.11
C MET A 47 12.74 -0.49 5.15
N HIS A 48 13.87 0.21 5.03
CA HIS A 48 14.19 1.33 5.90
C HIS A 48 13.22 2.50 5.66
N THR A 49 13.01 2.89 4.40
CA THR A 49 12.07 3.95 4.03
C THR A 49 10.65 3.63 4.49
N LEU A 50 10.16 2.41 4.27
CA LEU A 50 8.82 1.99 4.72
C LEU A 50 8.69 2.07 6.24
N ASN A 51 9.70 1.63 6.99
CA ASN A 51 9.69 1.74 8.45
C ASN A 51 9.62 3.20 8.92
N GLU A 52 10.41 4.10 8.32
CA GLU A 52 10.36 5.52 8.66
C GLU A 52 8.98 6.14 8.39
N LEU A 53 8.34 5.76 7.28
CA LEU A 53 6.99 6.21 6.93
C LEU A 53 5.92 5.70 7.91
N ILE A 54 5.98 4.42 8.26
CA ILE A 54 5.08 3.79 9.24
C ILE A 54 5.22 4.49 10.59
N VAL A 55 6.46 4.70 11.06
CA VAL A 55 6.72 5.37 12.34
C VAL A 55 6.23 6.81 12.31
N ALA A 56 6.41 7.52 11.19
CA ALA A 56 5.92 8.88 11.02
C ALA A 56 4.39 8.95 11.08
N GLU A 57 3.68 8.01 10.44
CA GLU A 57 2.21 7.97 10.47
C GLU A 57 1.68 7.65 11.87
N VAL A 58 2.28 6.68 12.57
CA VAL A 58 1.93 6.35 13.97
C VAL A 58 2.11 7.57 14.87
N ARG A 59 3.24 8.28 14.74
CA ARG A 59 3.49 9.52 15.51
C ARG A 59 2.47 10.59 15.18
N SER A 60 2.12 10.76 13.91
CA SER A 60 1.13 11.77 13.48
C SER A 60 -0.25 11.51 14.09
N VAL A 61 -0.71 10.26 14.15
CA VAL A 61 -2.00 9.91 14.75
C VAL A 61 -1.97 10.06 16.28
N GLY A 62 -0.85 9.69 16.91
CA GLY A 62 -0.65 9.79 18.36
C GLY A 62 -0.46 11.22 18.88
N ALA A 63 0.01 12.15 18.05
CA ALA A 63 0.26 13.54 18.43
C ALA A 63 -0.99 14.44 18.38
N ASN A 64 -2.12 13.92 17.91
CA ASN A 64 -3.38 14.67 17.85
C ASN A 64 -3.93 14.94 19.26
N ALA A 65 -4.65 16.06 19.43
CA ALA A 65 -5.27 16.45 20.71
C ALA A 65 -6.26 15.40 21.26
N ASN A 66 -6.80 14.57 20.38
CA ASN A 66 -7.59 13.38 20.72
C ASN A 66 -7.09 12.19 19.87
N PRO A 67 -6.07 11.44 20.33
CA PRO A 67 -5.50 10.35 19.55
C PRO A 67 -6.53 9.23 19.38
N ASN A 68 -6.84 8.89 18.13
CA ASN A 68 -7.78 7.80 17.80
C ASN A 68 -7.05 6.72 16.99
N PRO A 69 -6.72 5.58 17.60
CA PRO A 69 -6.05 4.46 16.92
C PRO A 69 -6.82 3.94 15.70
N ASN A 70 -8.14 4.13 15.64
CA ASN A 70 -8.96 3.71 14.50
C ASN A 70 -8.64 4.49 13.21
N LEU A 71 -7.91 5.60 13.28
CA LEU A 71 -7.49 6.38 12.12
C LEU A 71 -6.17 5.89 11.50
N LEU A 72 -5.45 5.02 12.20
CA LEU A 72 -4.17 4.51 11.75
C LEU A 72 -4.32 3.66 10.48
N PHE A 73 -3.52 3.96 9.45
CA PHE A 73 -3.50 3.26 8.15
C PHE A 73 -4.88 3.14 7.47
N ARG A 74 -5.73 4.17 7.61
CA ARG A 74 -7.01 4.22 6.87
C ARG A 74 -6.83 4.71 5.44
N SER A 75 -7.76 4.26 4.59
CA SER A 75 -7.74 4.15 3.12
C SER A 75 -7.43 5.40 2.27
N ASN A 76 -7.07 6.53 2.87
CA ASN A 76 -6.71 7.76 2.14
C ASN A 76 -5.29 8.29 2.44
N SER A 77 -4.48 7.66 3.31
CA SER A 77 -3.10 8.09 3.49
C SER A 77 -2.18 7.54 2.38
N ALA A 78 -1.24 8.37 1.89
CA ALA A 78 -0.24 7.94 0.91
C ALA A 78 0.60 6.75 1.40
N VAL A 79 0.84 6.68 2.71
CA VAL A 79 1.57 5.57 3.34
C VAL A 79 0.73 4.29 3.31
N THR A 80 -0.56 4.33 3.63
CA THR A 80 -1.47 3.18 3.46
C THR A 80 -1.46 2.70 2.01
N LYS A 81 -1.52 3.63 1.06
CA LYS A 81 -1.47 3.32 -0.37
C LYS A 81 -0.15 2.64 -0.79
N LEU A 82 0.99 3.13 -0.30
CA LEU A 82 2.29 2.48 -0.52
C LEU A 82 2.32 1.06 0.03
N LEU A 83 1.78 0.85 1.24
CA LEU A 83 1.71 -0.48 1.86
C LEU A 83 0.80 -1.44 1.07
N GLU A 84 -0.36 -0.97 0.59
CA GLU A 84 -1.25 -1.75 -0.27
C GLU A 84 -0.55 -2.22 -1.55
N VAL A 85 0.18 -1.32 -2.21
CA VAL A 85 0.93 -1.63 -3.44
C VAL A 85 2.08 -2.59 -3.13
N MET A 86 2.85 -2.36 -2.05
CA MET A 86 3.92 -3.26 -1.62
C MET A 86 3.40 -4.67 -1.34
N CYS A 87 2.30 -4.79 -0.60
CA CYS A 87 1.64 -6.07 -0.38
C CYS A 87 1.24 -6.70 -1.72
N ARG A 88 0.70 -5.94 -2.67
CA ARG A 88 0.37 -6.47 -4.00
C ARG A 88 1.58 -7.01 -4.75
N LEU A 89 2.70 -6.31 -4.73
CA LEU A 89 3.92 -6.71 -5.43
C LEU A 89 4.55 -7.97 -4.82
N CYS A 90 4.60 -8.09 -3.50
CA CYS A 90 5.31 -9.19 -2.84
C CYS A 90 4.44 -10.42 -2.55
N SER A 91 3.11 -10.28 -2.48
CA SER A 91 2.22 -11.37 -2.05
C SER A 91 1.57 -12.16 -3.19
N GLY A 92 1.94 -11.95 -4.46
CA GLY A 92 1.34 -12.66 -5.60
C GLY A 92 1.31 -14.18 -5.41
N ASN A 93 2.48 -14.78 -5.15
CA ASN A 93 2.62 -16.22 -4.94
C ASN A 93 1.92 -16.68 -3.65
N PHE A 94 2.05 -15.91 -2.56
CA PHE A 94 1.40 -16.23 -1.29
C PHE A 94 -0.12 -16.26 -1.41
N ARG A 95 -0.72 -15.25 -2.04
CA ARG A 95 -2.17 -15.16 -2.26
C ARG A 95 -2.66 -16.28 -3.15
N GLN A 96 -1.97 -16.58 -4.25
CA GLN A 96 -2.35 -17.68 -5.12
C GLN A 96 -2.27 -19.02 -4.37
N ALA A 97 -1.18 -19.31 -3.67
CA ALA A 97 -1.03 -20.56 -2.93
C ALA A 97 -2.09 -20.73 -1.83
N THR A 98 -2.43 -19.64 -1.14
CA THR A 98 -3.34 -19.67 0.01
C THR A 98 -4.81 -19.68 -0.40
N LEU A 99 -5.20 -18.82 -1.34
CA LEU A 99 -6.61 -18.57 -1.67
C LEU A 99 -7.12 -19.42 -2.83
N ARG A 100 -6.26 -19.83 -3.76
CA ARG A 100 -6.69 -20.58 -4.96
C ARG A 100 -7.45 -21.87 -4.61
N PRO A 101 -7.03 -22.70 -3.64
CA PRO A 101 -7.79 -23.91 -3.29
C PRO A 101 -9.20 -23.59 -2.81
N CYS A 102 -9.34 -22.57 -1.94
CA CYS A 102 -10.65 -22.15 -1.42
C CYS A 102 -11.56 -21.62 -2.53
N VAL A 103 -11.01 -20.77 -3.42
CA VAL A 103 -11.77 -20.21 -4.55
C VAL A 103 -12.23 -21.32 -5.50
N SER A 104 -11.37 -22.30 -5.80
CA SER A 104 -11.74 -23.47 -6.63
C SER A 104 -12.90 -24.25 -6.03
N VAL A 105 -12.86 -24.55 -4.73
CA VAL A 105 -13.93 -25.31 -4.04
C VAL A 105 -15.27 -24.57 -4.12
N VAL A 106 -15.28 -23.26 -3.85
CA VAL A 106 -16.52 -22.45 -3.92
C VAL A 106 -17.04 -22.39 -5.35
N TYR A 107 -16.15 -22.19 -6.32
CA TYR A 107 -16.52 -22.11 -7.73
C TYR A 107 -17.12 -23.43 -8.26
N GLU A 108 -16.55 -24.57 -7.85
CA GLU A 108 -17.03 -25.90 -8.23
C GLU A 108 -18.33 -26.28 -7.53
N ALA A 109 -18.54 -25.86 -6.28
CA ALA A 109 -19.73 -26.19 -5.50
C ALA A 109 -21.03 -25.61 -6.09
N ARG A 110 -20.96 -24.53 -6.88
CA ARG A 110 -22.12 -23.82 -7.48
C ARG A 110 -23.27 -23.55 -6.48
N GLY A 111 -22.92 -23.36 -5.21
CA GLY A 111 -23.89 -23.14 -4.14
C GLY A 111 -24.51 -21.75 -4.21
N ALA A 112 -25.80 -21.66 -3.90
CA ALA A 112 -26.42 -20.38 -3.58
C ALA A 112 -25.93 -19.94 -2.20
N HIS A 113 -25.27 -18.78 -2.15
CA HIS A 113 -24.83 -18.13 -0.91
C HIS A 113 -25.60 -16.83 -0.65
N GLU A 114 -26.74 -16.66 -1.33
CA GLU A 114 -27.65 -15.54 -1.11
C GLU A 114 -28.32 -15.71 0.25
N VAL A 115 -28.19 -14.67 1.08
CA VAL A 115 -28.74 -14.64 2.44
C VAL A 115 -29.83 -13.58 2.58
N ASP A 116 -30.04 -12.77 1.53
CA ASP A 116 -31.14 -11.82 1.46
C ASP A 116 -32.44 -12.54 1.04
N PRO A 117 -33.45 -12.61 1.93
CA PRO A 117 -34.72 -13.26 1.63
C PRO A 117 -35.47 -12.60 0.46
N ALA A 118 -35.23 -11.32 0.17
CA ALA A 118 -35.87 -10.60 -0.93
C ALA A 118 -35.26 -10.94 -2.30
N ARG A 119 -34.11 -11.64 -2.32
CA ARG A 119 -33.36 -11.98 -3.53
C ARG A 119 -33.25 -13.50 -3.75
N SER A 120 -33.97 -14.27 -2.92
CA SER A 120 -34.04 -15.75 -2.93
C SER A 120 -35.08 -16.27 -3.91
#